data_AF-A0A095VNY0-F1
#
_entry.id   AF-A0A095VNY0-F1
#
_cell.length_a   1.000
_cell.length_b   1.000
_cell.length_c   1.000
_cell.angle_alpha   90.00
_cell.angle_beta   90.00
_cell.angle_gamma   90.00
#
_symmetry.space_group_name_H-M   'P 1'
#
loop_
_entity.id
_entity.type
_entity.pdbx_description
1 polymer ?
#
loop_
_entity_poly.entity_id
_entity_poly.type
_entity_poly.pdbx_seq_one_letter_code
_entity_poly.pdbx_strand_id
1 'polypeptide(L)'
;MDLRRQPLRAGLSPALLTAVEETLGQGGQVLLFLNRRGYASRLQCHDCGWVAGCDHCDARLTVHRRRKRLQCHHCGARKPLPVACPACGGTQLLAGGLGTEQTEEFLAAALPRWPLYRVDSDAIDSPAAMETLLAGVGRGEPCILLGTQMLTKGHHFPAVALVGVVDCDALLFAGDFRGEERLAQLLTQVAGRAGRAGRPGRMLLQSHYPDHPLLRAILEQPYNEVATALLARRVAAGLPPAGQIALVRADSPRAGEGERFLAALRRDAAAMLPQGTQLVGPLPSALPRRAGRYRDQLLCLSPDRARGALAAGALVQAGEALRSPRALNWFLEIDPLDTL
;
A
#
# COMPACT_ATOMS: atom_id res chain seq x y z
N MET A 1 15.31 -8.72 11.49
CA MET A 1 15.16 -8.37 12.92
C MET A 1 13.79 -8.81 13.35
N ASP A 2 13.74 -9.59 14.44
CA ASP A 2 12.49 -10.07 15.02
C ASP A 2 11.86 -8.96 15.88
N LEU A 3 10.66 -8.52 15.49
CA LEU A 3 9.92 -7.50 16.24
C LEU A 3 9.10 -8.08 17.41
N ARG A 4 8.95 -9.41 17.51
CA ARG A 4 8.14 -10.04 18.56
C ARG A 4 8.67 -9.62 19.93
N ARG A 5 7.76 -9.14 20.78
CA ARG A 5 8.04 -8.70 22.18
C ARG A 5 9.02 -7.52 22.29
N GLN A 6 9.27 -6.78 21.21
CA GLN A 6 10.13 -5.58 21.23
C GLN A 6 9.29 -4.31 21.48
N PRO A 7 9.77 -3.37 22.31
CA PRO A 7 9.11 -2.07 22.50
C PRO A 7 9.42 -1.14 21.32
N LEU A 8 8.47 -1.01 20.38
CA LEU A 8 8.63 -0.14 19.21
C LEU A 8 8.34 1.32 19.56
N ARG A 9 9.17 2.24 19.05
CA ARG A 9 8.95 3.69 19.15
C ARG A 9 8.77 4.26 17.76
N ALA A 10 7.57 4.76 17.44
CA ALA A 10 7.19 5.22 16.09
C ALA A 10 7.52 4.20 14.98
N GLY A 11 7.34 2.90 15.26
CA GLY A 11 7.63 1.79 14.34
C GLY A 11 9.08 1.30 14.34
N LEU A 12 9.99 1.98 15.05
CA LEU A 12 11.42 1.63 15.08
C LEU A 12 11.72 0.75 16.30
N SER A 13 12.40 -0.37 16.07
CA SER A 13 12.92 -1.21 17.15
C SER A 13 14.15 -0.55 17.81
N PRO A 14 14.44 -0.85 19.09
CA PRO A 14 15.64 -0.33 19.76
C PRO A 14 16.93 -0.63 18.99
N ALA A 15 17.07 -1.86 18.48
CA ALA A 15 18.27 -2.26 17.75
C ALA A 15 18.39 -1.56 16.37
N LEU A 16 17.27 -1.18 15.73
CA LEU A 16 17.34 -0.37 14.50
C LEU A 16 17.81 1.05 14.83
N LEU A 17 17.32 1.64 15.93
CA LEU A 17 17.76 2.96 16.40
C LEU A 17 19.26 2.98 16.73
N THR A 18 19.76 1.96 17.44
CA THR A 18 21.19 1.82 17.70
C THR A 18 22.00 1.77 16.40
N ALA A 19 21.58 0.96 15.42
CA ALA A 19 22.27 0.89 14.13
C ALA A 19 22.23 2.22 13.35
N VAL A 20 21.13 2.96 13.45
CA VAL A 20 20.99 4.31 12.87
C VAL A 20 22.01 5.26 13.49
N GLU A 21 22.06 5.32 14.82
CA GLU A 21 23.00 6.19 15.56
C GLU A 21 24.46 5.86 15.26
N GLU A 22 24.82 4.57 15.27
CA GLU A 22 26.17 4.10 14.93
C GLU A 22 26.58 4.52 13.52
N THR A 23 25.68 4.31 12.54
CA THR A 23 25.95 4.63 11.13
C THR A 23 26.18 6.12 10.94
N LEU A 24 25.33 6.96 11.55
CA LEU A 24 25.48 8.41 11.49
C LEU A 24 26.79 8.86 12.18
N GLY A 25 27.11 8.26 13.34
CA GLY A 25 28.35 8.52 14.08
C GLY A 25 29.62 8.19 13.30
N GLN A 26 29.56 7.21 12.40
CA GLN A 26 30.66 6.82 11.49
C GLN A 26 30.72 7.68 10.20
N GLY A 27 29.91 8.73 10.11
CA GLY A 27 29.89 9.59 8.94
C GLY A 27 29.08 9.02 7.76
N GLY A 28 28.20 8.04 7.99
CA GLY A 28 27.36 7.44 6.96
C GLY A 28 25.95 8.06 6.88
N GLN A 29 25.27 7.86 5.76
CA GLN A 29 23.85 8.21 5.62
C GLN A 29 22.97 6.98 5.89
N VAL A 30 21.77 7.25 6.42
CA VAL A 30 20.78 6.23 6.75
C VAL A 30 19.52 6.45 5.92
N LEU A 31 19.00 5.39 5.30
CA LEU A 31 17.72 5.40 4.61
C LEU A 31 16.71 4.55 5.38
N LEU A 32 15.67 5.17 5.92
CA LEU A 32 14.55 4.50 6.56
C LEU A 32 13.37 4.44 5.60
N PHE A 33 13.09 3.22 5.14
CA PHE A 33 12.01 2.94 4.20
C PHE A 33 10.76 2.48 4.94
N LEU A 34 9.64 3.15 4.66
CA LEU A 34 8.32 2.77 5.13
C LEU A 34 7.46 2.33 3.94
N ASN A 35 6.99 1.09 3.98
CA ASN A 35 6.15 0.50 2.94
C ASN A 35 4.67 0.93 3.02
N ARG A 36 4.37 1.99 3.77
CA ARG A 36 3.00 2.40 4.06
C ARG A 36 2.65 3.72 3.37
N ARG A 37 2.23 3.63 2.09
CA ARG A 37 1.14 4.49 1.61
C ARG A 37 -0.15 3.90 2.17
N GLY A 38 -0.68 4.41 3.29
CA GLY A 38 -2.00 3.92 3.74
C GLY A 38 -2.43 4.18 5.17
N TYR A 39 -1.54 4.40 6.13
CA TYR A 39 -1.96 4.91 7.44
C TYR A 39 -1.83 6.41 7.46
N ALA A 40 -2.69 7.03 6.65
CA ALA A 40 -3.15 8.39 6.88
C ALA A 40 -3.29 8.64 8.39
N SER A 41 -2.74 9.76 8.86
CA SER A 41 -2.94 10.26 10.22
C SER A 41 -4.43 10.47 10.43
N ARG A 42 -5.14 9.43 10.82
CA ARG A 42 -6.56 9.46 11.07
C ARG A 42 -6.79 10.25 12.36
N LEU A 43 -7.81 11.07 12.36
CA LEU A 43 -8.21 11.81 13.55
C LEU A 43 -9.10 10.90 14.40
N GLN A 44 -8.68 10.63 15.63
CA GLN A 44 -9.40 9.81 16.58
C GLN A 44 -9.58 10.57 17.90
N CYS A 45 -10.76 10.47 18.53
CA CYS A 45 -10.96 10.94 19.89
C CYS A 45 -10.40 9.93 20.89
N HIS A 46 -9.60 10.41 21.83
CA HIS A 46 -9.08 9.60 22.93
C HIS A 46 -10.19 9.18 23.90
N ASP A 47 -11.11 10.09 24.21
CA ASP A 47 -12.12 9.91 25.27
C ASP A 47 -13.22 8.89 24.88
N CYS A 48 -13.66 8.90 23.61
CA CYS A 48 -14.78 8.05 23.16
C CYS A 48 -14.48 7.15 21.96
N GLY A 49 -13.26 7.20 21.40
CA GLY A 49 -12.87 6.36 20.26
C GLY A 49 -13.44 6.77 18.90
N TRP A 50 -14.20 7.86 18.80
CA TRP A 50 -14.68 8.39 17.51
C TRP A 50 -13.53 8.55 16.51
N VAL A 51 -13.72 8.15 15.25
CA VAL A 51 -12.74 8.31 14.17
C VAL A 51 -13.36 9.10 13.02
N ALA A 52 -12.66 10.13 12.53
CA ALA A 52 -13.11 10.94 11.40
C ALA A 52 -13.32 10.10 10.13
N GLY A 53 -14.58 9.99 9.71
CA GLY A 53 -15.01 9.31 8.49
C GLY A 53 -15.38 10.28 7.36
N CYS A 54 -15.31 9.78 6.12
CA CYS A 54 -15.80 10.48 4.94
C CYS A 54 -17.31 10.32 4.81
N ASP A 55 -18.03 11.40 4.47
CA ASP A 55 -19.50 11.32 4.29
C ASP A 55 -19.88 10.67 2.97
N HIS A 56 -18.93 10.56 2.04
CA HIS A 56 -19.15 10.02 0.69
C HIS A 56 -18.48 8.66 0.48
N CYS A 57 -17.63 8.22 1.40
CA CYS A 57 -16.90 6.96 1.28
C CYS A 57 -16.94 6.21 2.59
N ASP A 58 -16.85 4.89 2.56
CA ASP A 58 -16.64 4.08 3.77
C ASP A 58 -15.15 4.06 4.15
N ALA A 59 -14.53 5.23 4.08
CA ALA A 59 -13.12 5.47 4.31
C ALA A 59 -12.93 6.43 5.50
N ARG A 60 -11.77 6.33 6.14
CA ARG A 60 -11.32 7.31 7.14
C ARG A 60 -10.68 8.51 6.46
N LEU A 61 -10.83 9.68 7.06
CA LEU A 61 -10.18 10.90 6.59
C LEU A 61 -8.75 11.00 7.13
N THR A 62 -7.84 11.50 6.30
CA THR A 62 -6.46 11.83 6.67
C THR A 62 -6.36 13.25 7.20
N VAL A 63 -5.62 13.43 8.28
CA VAL A 63 -5.21 14.74 8.79
C VAL A 63 -4.05 15.27 7.96
N HIS A 64 -4.24 16.40 7.30
CA HIS A 64 -3.16 17.17 6.69
C HIS A 64 -2.78 18.31 7.63
N ARG A 65 -1.81 18.09 8.52
CA ARG A 65 -1.40 19.07 9.55
C ARG A 65 -0.97 20.41 8.96
N ARG A 66 -0.11 20.41 7.93
CA ARG A 66 0.35 21.63 7.21
C ARG A 66 -0.80 22.47 6.67
N ARG A 67 -1.88 21.82 6.22
CA ARG A 67 -3.04 22.47 5.60
C ARG A 67 -4.24 22.61 6.57
N LYS A 68 -4.04 22.25 7.85
CA LYS A 68 -5.03 22.27 8.93
C LYS A 68 -6.42 21.70 8.54
N ARG A 69 -6.44 20.58 7.82
CA ARG A 69 -7.69 19.99 7.29
C ARG A 69 -7.67 18.48 7.30
N LEU A 70 -8.87 17.91 7.24
CA LEU A 70 -9.12 16.50 6.93
C LEU A 70 -9.35 16.33 5.42
N GLN A 71 -8.86 15.24 4.83
CA GLN A 71 -9.07 14.94 3.41
C GLN A 71 -9.27 13.44 3.16
N CYS A 72 -10.23 13.10 2.31
CA CYS A 72 -10.40 11.74 1.79
C CYS A 72 -9.52 11.56 0.55
N HIS A 73 -8.60 10.59 0.53
CA HIS A 73 -7.80 10.31 -0.69
C HIS A 73 -8.58 9.56 -1.76
N HIS A 74 -9.69 8.90 -1.41
CA HIS A 74 -10.51 8.16 -2.39
C HIS A 74 -11.44 9.03 -3.24
N CYS A 75 -12.00 10.11 -2.68
CA CYS A 75 -12.94 11.00 -3.38
C CYS A 75 -12.56 12.49 -3.33
N GLY A 76 -11.46 12.85 -2.66
CA GLY A 76 -10.99 14.23 -2.57
C GLY A 76 -11.77 15.14 -1.61
N ALA A 77 -12.84 14.65 -0.97
CA ALA A 77 -13.65 15.43 -0.02
C ALA A 77 -12.79 15.97 1.13
N ARG A 78 -13.07 17.20 1.57
CA ARG A 78 -12.29 17.92 2.58
C ARG A 78 -13.20 18.37 3.71
N LYS A 79 -12.70 18.32 4.95
CA LYS A 79 -13.37 18.88 6.13
C LYS A 79 -12.37 19.71 6.95
N PRO A 80 -12.81 20.74 7.68
CA PRO A 80 -11.95 21.39 8.66
C PRO A 80 -11.56 20.40 9.77
N LEU A 81 -10.44 20.66 10.45
CA LEU A 81 -10.11 19.93 11.68
C LEU A 81 -11.08 20.38 12.80
N PRO A 82 -11.85 19.48 13.42
CA PRO A 82 -12.72 19.84 14.52
C PRO A 82 -11.90 20.20 15.76
N VAL A 83 -12.37 21.19 16.52
CA VAL A 83 -11.74 21.62 17.79
C VAL A 83 -12.16 20.76 18.99
N ALA A 84 -13.26 20.02 18.86
CA ALA A 84 -13.78 19.07 19.85
C ALA A 84 -14.39 17.86 19.14
N CYS A 85 -14.46 16.73 19.83
CA CYS A 85 -15.05 15.52 19.29
C CYS A 85 -16.54 15.73 18.98
N PRO A 86 -17.00 15.49 17.74
CA PRO A 86 -18.41 15.67 17.39
C PRO A 86 -19.33 14.61 18.02
N ALA A 87 -18.77 13.54 18.59
CA ALA A 87 -19.54 12.48 19.23
C ALA A 87 -19.72 12.67 20.76
N CYS A 88 -18.71 13.21 21.47
CA CYS A 88 -18.74 13.33 22.94
C CYS A 88 -18.37 14.72 23.49
N GLY A 89 -17.97 15.67 22.64
CA GLY A 89 -17.51 17.00 23.06
C GLY A 89 -16.09 17.04 23.64
N GLY A 90 -15.43 15.90 23.86
CA GLY A 90 -14.06 15.82 24.37
C GLY A 90 -13.04 16.51 23.45
N THR A 91 -12.04 17.18 24.03
CA THR A 91 -11.02 17.95 23.29
C THR A 91 -9.76 17.14 22.99
N GLN A 92 -9.66 15.93 23.53
CA GLN A 92 -8.51 15.04 23.29
C GLN A 92 -8.62 14.35 21.93
N LEU A 93 -8.33 15.09 20.86
CA LEU A 93 -8.29 14.59 19.50
C LEU A 93 -6.86 14.24 19.08
N LEU A 94 -6.62 12.94 18.88
CA LEU A 94 -5.36 12.37 18.46
C LEU A 94 -5.32 12.27 16.93
N ALA A 95 -4.44 13.05 16.31
CA ALA A 95 -4.07 12.87 14.91
C ALA A 95 -2.93 11.85 14.83
N GLY A 96 -3.26 10.57 14.95
CA GLY A 96 -2.31 9.46 15.06
C GLY A 96 -2.40 8.49 13.90
N GLY A 97 -1.37 8.46 13.06
CA GLY A 97 -1.12 7.39 12.09
C GLY A 97 0.27 6.82 12.33
N LEU A 98 0.40 5.49 12.34
CA LEU A 98 1.68 4.80 12.24
C LEU A 98 2.17 5.00 10.79
N GLY A 99 3.00 6.02 10.55
CA GLY A 99 3.47 6.42 9.22
C GLY A 99 4.70 7.32 9.28
N THR A 100 5.13 7.84 8.11
CA THR A 100 6.35 8.66 7.99
C THR A 100 6.35 9.89 8.88
N GLU A 101 5.21 10.54 9.13
CA GLU A 101 5.13 11.74 9.99
C GLU A 101 5.45 11.43 11.46
N GLN A 102 4.92 10.33 12.03
CA GLN A 102 5.21 9.98 13.42
C GLN A 102 6.67 9.57 13.60
N THR A 103 7.20 8.82 12.63
CA THR A 103 8.61 8.45 12.62
C THR A 103 9.50 9.69 12.45
N GLU A 104 9.08 10.68 11.64
CA GLU A 104 9.76 11.97 11.48
C GLU A 104 9.81 12.74 12.80
N GLU A 105 8.66 12.97 13.44
CA GLU A 105 8.56 13.69 14.72
C GLU A 105 9.39 13.02 15.81
N PHE A 106 9.33 11.68 15.89
CA PHE A 106 10.12 10.91 16.84
C PHE A 106 11.62 11.03 16.57
N LEU A 107 12.08 10.87 15.33
CA LEU A 107 13.49 10.94 14.97
C LEU A 107 14.05 12.35 15.15
N ALA A 108 13.28 13.40 14.83
CA ALA A 108 13.69 14.78 15.05
C ALA A 108 13.92 15.08 16.54
N ALA A 109 13.11 14.50 17.43
CA ALA A 109 13.26 14.64 18.87
C ALA A 109 14.38 13.75 19.45
N ALA A 110 14.52 12.51 18.96
CA ALA A 110 15.50 11.54 19.46
C ALA A 110 16.92 11.81 18.94
N LEU A 111 17.05 12.30 17.71
CA LEU A 111 18.31 12.48 16.99
C LEU A 111 18.48 13.93 16.45
N PRO A 112 18.33 14.97 17.29
CA PRO A 112 18.25 16.37 16.84
C PRO A 112 19.55 16.90 16.21
N ARG A 113 20.68 16.21 16.43
CA ARG A 113 22.00 16.55 15.88
C ARG A 113 22.15 16.24 14.39
N TRP A 114 21.28 15.41 13.82
CA TRP A 114 21.42 14.89 12.46
C TRP A 114 20.32 15.45 11.55
N PRO A 115 20.66 15.96 10.35
CA PRO A 115 19.67 16.34 9.36
C PRO A 115 18.73 15.18 9.03
N LEU A 116 17.43 15.47 9.03
CA LEU A 116 16.37 14.54 8.68
C LEU A 116 15.59 15.07 7.47
N TYR A 117 15.53 14.26 6.42
CA TYR A 117 14.82 14.60 5.18
C TYR A 117 13.69 13.62 4.92
N ARG A 118 12.45 14.11 4.89
CA ARG A 118 11.29 13.31 4.48
C ARG A 118 11.08 13.34 2.97
N VAL A 119 11.04 12.16 2.36
CA VAL A 119 10.92 11.95 0.91
C VAL A 119 9.67 11.14 0.61
N ASP A 120 8.55 11.85 0.51
CA ASP A 120 7.27 11.34 0.06
C ASP A 120 6.50 12.39 -0.76
N SER A 121 5.38 12.00 -1.35
CA SER A 121 4.61 12.86 -2.25
C SER A 121 3.87 14.00 -1.55
N ASP A 122 3.76 13.96 -0.22
CA ASP A 122 3.16 15.04 0.58
C ASP A 122 4.23 16.04 1.05
N ALA A 123 5.48 15.59 1.19
CA ALA A 123 6.62 16.41 1.57
C ALA A 123 7.25 17.15 0.39
N ILE A 124 7.32 16.50 -0.78
CA ILE A 124 7.93 17.04 -2.00
C ILE A 124 6.83 17.37 -3.01
N ASP A 125 6.57 18.66 -3.18
CA ASP A 125 5.48 19.19 -4.01
C ASP A 125 5.93 19.63 -5.41
N SER A 126 7.23 19.61 -5.71
CA SER A 126 7.79 20.01 -7.00
C SER A 126 9.08 19.26 -7.36
N PRO A 127 9.41 19.11 -8.67
CA PRO A 127 10.70 18.57 -9.11
C PRO A 127 11.90 19.37 -8.60
N ALA A 128 11.80 20.70 -8.53
CA ALA A 128 12.87 21.56 -8.02
C ALA A 128 13.18 21.31 -6.52
N ALA A 129 12.15 21.04 -5.71
CA ALA A 129 12.34 20.66 -4.31
C ALA A 129 13.10 19.32 -4.18
N MET A 130 12.82 18.37 -5.07
CA MET A 130 13.55 17.10 -5.14
C MET A 130 15.02 17.34 -5.52
N GLU A 131 15.31 18.14 -6.55
CA GLU A 131 16.67 18.44 -6.98
C GLU A 131 17.50 19.10 -5.87
N THR A 132 16.89 20.03 -5.13
CA THR A 132 17.53 20.69 -3.99
C THR A 132 17.90 19.69 -2.89
N LEU A 133 16.98 18.76 -2.58
CA LEU A 133 17.23 17.70 -1.61
C LEU A 133 18.37 16.79 -2.08
N LEU A 134 18.34 16.37 -3.35
CA LEU A 134 19.38 15.50 -3.93
C LEU A 134 20.75 16.17 -3.93
N ALA A 135 20.83 17.47 -4.23
CA ALA A 135 22.07 18.23 -4.15
C ALA A 135 22.62 18.27 -2.72
N GLY A 136 21.75 18.44 -1.72
CA GLY A 136 22.13 18.39 -0.31
C GLY A 136 22.65 17.03 0.13
N VAL A 137 21.92 15.96 -0.20
CA VAL A 137 22.26 14.59 0.17
C VAL A 137 23.48 14.08 -0.60
N GLY A 138 23.67 14.53 -1.85
CA GLY A 138 24.80 14.19 -2.70
C GLY A 138 26.16 14.64 -2.15
N ARG A 139 26.19 15.57 -1.19
CA ARG A 139 27.43 15.97 -0.48
C ARG A 139 28.01 14.87 0.40
N GLY A 140 27.25 13.83 0.71
CA GLY A 140 27.71 12.68 1.51
C GLY A 140 27.78 12.95 3.02
N GLU A 141 27.28 14.10 3.48
CA GLU A 141 27.18 14.41 4.91
C GLU A 141 26.19 13.46 5.62
N PRO A 142 26.42 13.13 6.90
CA PRO A 142 25.55 12.20 7.63
C PRO A 142 24.15 12.77 7.78
N CYS A 143 23.15 12.01 7.35
CA CYS A 143 21.75 12.40 7.44
C CYS A 143 20.83 11.18 7.43
N ILE A 144 19.58 11.40 7.79
CA ILE A 144 18.52 10.41 7.77
C ILE A 144 17.56 10.76 6.62
N LEU A 145 17.40 9.82 5.68
CA LEU A 145 16.41 9.87 4.62
C LEU A 145 15.22 9.01 5.03
N LEU A 146 14.07 9.62 5.32
CA LEU A 146 12.85 8.93 5.71
C LEU A 146 11.84 8.98 4.56
N GLY A 147 11.34 7.84 4.08
CA GLY A 147 10.40 7.92 2.97
C GLY A 147 9.81 6.61 2.49
N THR A 148 9.06 6.74 1.40
CA THR A 148 8.33 5.64 0.76
C THR A 148 8.98 5.28 -0.58
N GLN A 149 8.23 4.66 -1.49
CA GLN A 149 8.69 4.26 -2.83
C GLN A 149 9.31 5.39 -3.68
N MET A 150 9.16 6.66 -3.31
CA MET A 150 9.88 7.76 -3.97
C MET A 150 11.40 7.68 -3.76
N LEU A 151 11.86 7.17 -2.62
CA LEU A 151 13.29 6.95 -2.37
C LEU A 151 13.90 5.86 -3.25
N THR A 152 13.06 4.98 -3.82
CA THR A 152 13.54 3.80 -4.53
C THR A 152 13.55 3.98 -6.05
N LYS A 153 13.02 5.10 -6.58
CA LYS A 153 12.93 5.38 -8.03
C LYS A 153 13.99 6.39 -8.47
N GLY A 154 14.77 6.08 -9.51
CA GLY A 154 15.52 7.05 -10.33
C GLY A 154 16.61 7.91 -9.67
N HIS A 155 16.71 7.95 -8.35
CA HIS A 155 17.61 8.83 -7.61
C HIS A 155 18.80 8.06 -7.04
N HIS A 156 19.98 8.65 -7.03
CA HIS A 156 21.19 8.03 -6.51
C HIS A 156 21.61 8.70 -5.20
N PHE A 157 21.72 7.92 -4.13
CA PHE A 157 22.21 8.35 -2.83
C PHE A 157 23.54 7.65 -2.53
N PRO A 158 24.69 8.26 -2.86
CA PRO A 158 25.97 7.56 -2.92
C PRO A 158 26.55 7.18 -1.54
N ALA A 159 26.19 7.89 -0.47
CA ALA A 159 26.75 7.67 0.87
C ALA A 159 25.81 6.90 1.82
N VAL A 160 24.77 6.26 1.30
CA VAL A 160 23.87 5.41 2.10
C VAL A 160 24.59 4.13 2.52
N ALA A 161 24.91 4.06 3.81
CA ALA A 161 25.59 2.94 4.44
C ALA A 161 24.62 1.98 5.14
N LEU A 162 23.48 2.49 5.61
CA LEU A 162 22.42 1.69 6.25
C LEU A 162 21.08 1.94 5.59
N VAL A 163 20.36 0.85 5.30
CA VAL A 163 18.96 0.89 4.91
C VAL A 163 18.12 0.12 5.93
N GLY A 164 17.19 0.80 6.59
CA GLY A 164 16.23 0.18 7.51
C GLY A 164 14.85 0.08 6.88
N VAL A 165 14.31 -1.13 6.73
CA VAL A 165 12.91 -1.34 6.34
C VAL A 165 12.07 -1.49 7.59
N VAL A 166 11.23 -0.48 7.83
CA VAL A 166 10.50 -0.33 9.10
C VAL A 166 9.34 -1.33 9.22
N ASP A 167 8.67 -1.64 8.11
CA ASP A 167 7.55 -2.61 8.05
C ASP A 167 7.58 -3.41 6.74
N CYS A 168 7.88 -4.71 6.85
CA CYS A 168 7.77 -5.67 5.75
C CYS A 168 6.43 -6.43 5.74
N ASP A 169 5.70 -6.44 6.86
CA ASP A 169 4.59 -7.37 7.11
C ASP A 169 3.35 -7.00 6.29
N ALA A 170 3.16 -5.70 6.02
CA ALA A 170 2.00 -5.22 5.28
C ALA A 170 1.83 -5.83 3.88
N LEU A 171 2.93 -6.11 3.16
CA LEU A 171 2.87 -6.77 1.85
C LEU A 171 2.88 -8.29 1.94
N LEU A 172 3.45 -8.87 3.01
CA LEU A 172 3.40 -10.32 3.24
C LEU A 172 1.96 -10.82 3.36
N PHE A 173 1.10 -10.05 4.01
CA PHE A 173 -0.30 -10.40 4.26
C PHE A 173 -1.28 -9.52 3.50
N ALA A 174 -0.84 -8.93 2.39
CA ALA A 174 -1.76 -8.23 1.50
C ALA A 174 -2.79 -9.23 0.93
N GLY A 175 -4.05 -8.81 0.83
CA GLY A 175 -5.10 -9.65 0.25
C GLY A 175 -4.95 -9.84 -1.27
N ASP A 176 -4.12 -9.03 -1.94
CA ASP A 176 -3.72 -9.22 -3.34
C ASP A 176 -2.62 -10.28 -3.42
N PHE A 177 -2.84 -11.32 -4.23
CA PHE A 177 -1.87 -12.39 -4.47
C PHE A 177 -0.52 -11.89 -5.03
N ARG A 178 -0.47 -10.67 -5.58
CA ARG A 178 0.77 -10.02 -6.03
C ARG A 178 1.56 -9.36 -4.89
N GLY A 179 1.06 -9.36 -3.66
CA GLY A 179 1.71 -8.75 -2.50
C GLY A 179 3.12 -9.29 -2.25
N GLU A 180 3.28 -10.62 -2.30
CA GLU A 180 4.56 -11.30 -2.16
C GLU A 180 5.59 -10.87 -3.22
N GLU A 181 5.17 -10.78 -4.49
CA GLU A 181 6.01 -10.32 -5.59
C GLU A 181 6.43 -8.85 -5.42
N ARG A 182 5.47 -7.98 -5.06
CA ARG A 182 5.75 -6.56 -4.79
C ARG A 182 6.74 -6.41 -3.64
N LEU A 183 6.64 -7.23 -2.59
CA LEU A 183 7.59 -7.23 -1.48
C LEU A 183 8.99 -7.62 -1.95
N ALA A 184 9.12 -8.71 -2.72
CA ALA A 184 10.40 -9.14 -3.25
C ALA A 184 11.06 -8.04 -4.09
N GLN A 185 10.32 -7.45 -5.03
CA GLN A 185 10.80 -6.34 -5.87
C GLN A 185 11.25 -5.14 -5.04
N LEU A 186 10.43 -4.77 -4.05
CA LEU A 186 10.71 -3.66 -3.16
C LEU A 186 12.00 -3.90 -2.37
N LEU A 187 12.13 -5.04 -1.70
CA LEU A 187 13.29 -5.33 -0.87
C LEU A 187 14.57 -5.44 -1.70
N THR A 188 14.52 -6.06 -2.89
CA THR A 188 15.64 -6.09 -3.83
C THR A 188 16.06 -4.67 -4.27
N GLN A 189 15.08 -3.81 -4.61
CA GLN A 189 15.36 -2.44 -5.03
C GLN A 189 15.97 -1.61 -3.89
N VAL A 190 15.43 -1.76 -2.67
CA VAL A 190 15.86 -1.05 -1.47
C VAL A 190 17.25 -1.54 -1.04
N ALA A 191 17.54 -2.84 -1.11
CA ALA A 191 18.86 -3.40 -0.84
C ALA A 191 19.93 -2.80 -1.76
N GLY A 192 19.63 -2.64 -3.05
CA GLY A 192 20.54 -2.03 -4.03
C GLY A 192 20.82 -0.53 -3.84
N ARG A 193 20.20 0.12 -2.85
CA ARG A 193 20.48 1.51 -2.47
C ARG A 193 21.60 1.65 -1.45
N ALA A 194 21.87 0.62 -0.65
CA ALA A 194 23.02 0.60 0.25
C ALA A 194 24.30 0.19 -0.49
N GLY A 195 25.45 0.59 0.03
CA GLY A 195 26.73 -0.06 -0.32
C GLY A 195 27.36 0.41 -1.63
N ARG A 196 27.17 1.69 -1.97
CA ARG A 196 27.82 2.33 -3.12
C ARG A 196 29.04 3.14 -2.65
N ALA A 197 29.95 3.49 -3.56
CA ALA A 197 31.19 4.22 -3.27
C ALA A 197 32.20 3.49 -2.35
N GLY A 198 32.33 2.16 -2.48
CA GLY A 198 33.41 1.39 -1.84
C GLY A 198 33.23 1.12 -0.34
N ARG A 199 32.09 1.46 0.25
CA ARG A 199 31.72 1.09 1.63
C ARG A 199 30.70 -0.05 1.60
N PRO A 200 30.81 -1.07 2.48
CA PRO A 200 29.81 -2.12 2.57
C PRO A 200 28.49 -1.52 3.08
N GLY A 201 27.41 -1.77 2.34
CA GLY A 201 26.06 -1.39 2.73
C GLY A 201 25.44 -2.44 3.63
N ARG A 202 24.68 -2.01 4.64
CA ARG A 202 23.88 -2.90 5.48
C ARG A 202 22.39 -2.63 5.25
N MET A 203 21.60 -3.70 5.22
CA MET A 203 20.14 -3.62 5.19
C MET A 203 19.59 -4.32 6.43
N LEU A 204 18.71 -3.64 7.17
CA LEU A 204 18.01 -4.18 8.32
C LEU A 204 16.52 -4.25 8.02
N LEU A 205 15.99 -5.47 7.99
CA LEU A 205 14.56 -5.72 7.84
C LEU A 205 13.92 -5.89 9.22
N GLN A 206 12.81 -5.21 9.47
CA GLN A 206 11.98 -5.46 10.64
C GLN A 206 10.71 -6.23 10.25
N SER A 207 10.42 -7.31 10.96
CA SER A 207 9.22 -8.12 10.73
C SER A 207 8.80 -8.81 12.03
N HIS A 208 7.49 -8.99 12.23
CA HIS A 208 6.94 -9.88 13.26
C HIS A 208 7.01 -11.36 12.86
N TYR A 209 7.35 -11.64 11.60
CA TYR A 209 7.43 -12.96 10.99
C TYR A 209 8.82 -13.19 10.38
N PRO A 210 9.91 -13.06 11.17
CA PRO A 210 11.28 -13.18 10.66
C PRO A 210 11.55 -14.55 10.00
N ASP A 211 10.82 -15.58 10.44
CA ASP A 211 10.94 -16.96 9.96
C ASP A 211 10.10 -17.23 8.70
N HIS A 212 9.41 -16.22 8.15
CA HIS A 212 8.54 -16.39 6.98
C HIS A 212 9.37 -16.87 5.76
N PRO A 213 8.96 -17.96 5.07
CA PRO A 213 9.74 -18.55 3.99
C PRO A 213 10.14 -17.57 2.89
N LEU A 214 9.21 -16.67 2.49
CA LEU A 214 9.51 -15.65 1.49
C LEU A 214 10.57 -14.65 1.95
N LEU A 215 10.54 -14.21 3.22
CA LEU A 215 11.56 -13.27 3.71
C LEU A 215 12.93 -13.91 3.73
N ARG A 216 13.01 -15.19 4.15
CA ARG A 216 14.25 -15.96 4.10
C ARG A 216 14.75 -16.12 2.67
N ALA A 217 13.88 -16.49 1.74
CA ALA A 217 14.25 -16.61 0.33
C ALA A 217 14.77 -15.29 -0.25
N ILE A 218 14.14 -14.15 0.05
CA ILE A 218 14.61 -12.82 -0.39
C ILE A 218 16.01 -12.48 0.16
N LEU A 219 16.33 -12.92 1.37
CA LEU A 219 17.63 -12.67 2.01
C LEU A 219 18.73 -13.62 1.54
N GLU A 220 18.37 -14.87 1.21
CA GLU A 220 19.30 -15.96 0.96
C GLU A 220 19.52 -16.24 -0.53
N GLN A 221 18.60 -15.80 -1.42
CA GLN A 221 18.60 -16.17 -2.83
C GLN A 221 18.58 -14.95 -3.77
N PRO A 222 19.16 -15.07 -4.97
CA PRO A 222 18.96 -14.09 -6.05
C PRO A 222 17.49 -13.87 -6.39
N TYR A 223 17.13 -12.64 -6.77
CA TYR A 223 15.74 -12.27 -7.10
C TYR A 223 15.10 -13.16 -8.18
N ASN A 224 15.87 -13.61 -9.18
CA ASN A 224 15.36 -14.47 -10.25
C ASN A 224 14.91 -15.85 -9.74
N GLU A 225 15.53 -16.38 -8.68
CA GLU A 225 15.12 -17.65 -8.07
C GLU A 225 13.82 -17.48 -7.29
N VAL A 226 13.73 -16.42 -6.48
CA VAL A 226 12.50 -16.05 -5.76
C VAL A 226 11.36 -15.81 -6.74
N ALA A 227 11.60 -15.06 -7.82
CA ALA A 227 10.61 -14.77 -8.84
C ALA A 227 10.13 -16.04 -9.56
N THR A 228 11.04 -16.97 -9.88
CA THR A 228 10.70 -18.27 -10.48
C THR A 228 9.82 -19.11 -9.56
N ALA A 229 10.13 -19.16 -8.27
CA ALA A 229 9.33 -19.90 -7.28
C ALA A 229 7.92 -19.29 -7.11
N LEU A 230 7.82 -17.95 -7.04
CA LEU A 230 6.54 -17.25 -7.00
C LEU A 230 5.72 -17.45 -8.28
N LEU A 231 6.37 -17.47 -9.45
CA LEU A 231 5.72 -17.75 -10.72
C LEU A 231 5.16 -19.18 -10.74
N ALA A 232 5.94 -20.18 -10.35
CA ALA A 232 5.49 -21.57 -10.31
C ALA A 232 4.23 -21.75 -9.44
N ARG A 233 4.18 -21.09 -8.27
CA ARG A 233 2.97 -21.08 -7.41
C ARG A 233 1.76 -20.45 -8.11
N ARG A 234 1.95 -19.32 -8.81
CA ARG A 234 0.88 -18.65 -9.57
C ARG A 234 0.36 -19.51 -10.72
N VAL A 235 1.26 -20.15 -11.47
CA VAL A 235 0.91 -21.08 -12.56
C VAL A 235 0.07 -22.24 -12.01
N ALA A 236 0.51 -22.87 -10.92
CA ALA A 236 -0.23 -23.96 -10.29
C ALA A 236 -1.62 -23.55 -9.79
N ALA A 237 -1.79 -22.29 -9.39
CA ALA A 237 -3.07 -21.73 -8.96
C ALA A 237 -3.95 -21.20 -10.10
N GLY A 238 -3.50 -21.28 -11.36
CA GLY A 238 -4.23 -20.69 -12.49
C GLY A 238 -4.37 -19.16 -12.39
N LEU A 239 -3.42 -18.49 -11.72
CA LEU A 239 -3.38 -17.04 -11.58
C LEU A 239 -2.54 -16.42 -12.72
N PRO A 240 -2.71 -15.12 -13.00
CA PRO A 240 -1.85 -14.40 -13.94
C PRO A 240 -0.36 -14.56 -13.55
N PRO A 241 0.53 -14.82 -14.53
CA PRO A 241 0.32 -14.63 -15.97
C PRO A 241 -0.17 -15.87 -16.75
N ALA A 242 -0.27 -17.06 -16.14
CA ALA A 242 -0.72 -18.26 -16.85
C ALA A 242 -2.24 -18.29 -17.03
N GLY A 243 -2.97 -17.97 -15.96
CA GLY A 243 -4.41 -17.73 -16.03
C GLY A 243 -4.74 -16.28 -16.37
N GLN A 244 -6.04 -15.97 -16.36
CA GLN A 244 -6.58 -14.64 -16.59
C GLN A 244 -7.64 -14.32 -15.55
N ILE A 245 -7.65 -13.07 -15.09
CA ILE A 245 -8.66 -12.56 -14.17
C ILE A 245 -9.47 -11.49 -14.90
N ALA A 246 -10.79 -11.59 -14.88
CA ALA A 246 -11.67 -10.49 -15.26
C ALA A 246 -12.45 -10.03 -14.02
N LEU A 247 -12.55 -8.72 -13.82
CA LEU A 247 -13.31 -8.11 -12.72
C LEU A 247 -14.47 -7.33 -13.31
N VAL A 248 -15.70 -7.76 -13.03
CA VAL A 248 -16.88 -6.96 -13.32
C VAL A 248 -17.21 -6.15 -12.09
N ARG A 249 -17.22 -4.82 -12.19
CA ARG A 249 -17.63 -3.92 -11.11
C ARG A 249 -18.93 -3.24 -11.46
N ALA A 250 -19.83 -3.12 -10.48
CA ALA A 250 -21.06 -2.35 -10.57
C ALA A 250 -21.04 -1.22 -9.53
N ASP A 251 -21.22 0.01 -10.00
CA ASP A 251 -21.31 1.21 -9.19
C ASP A 251 -22.75 1.73 -9.24
N SER A 252 -23.44 1.87 -8.11
CA SER A 252 -24.79 2.44 -8.02
C SER A 252 -24.92 3.51 -6.91
N PRO A 253 -25.76 4.56 -7.06
CA PRO A 253 -26.10 5.45 -5.96
C PRO A 253 -26.93 4.76 -4.84
N ARG A 254 -27.47 3.56 -5.07
CA ARG A 254 -28.34 2.84 -4.12
C ARG A 254 -27.71 1.53 -3.70
N ALA A 255 -27.75 1.26 -2.39
CA ALA A 255 -27.23 0.03 -1.83
C ALA A 255 -27.93 -1.21 -2.42
N GLY A 256 -27.16 -2.25 -2.70
CA GLY A 256 -27.63 -3.54 -3.19
C GLY A 256 -28.12 -3.58 -4.65
N GLU A 257 -28.22 -2.45 -5.37
CA GLU A 257 -28.53 -2.49 -6.81
C GLU A 257 -27.39 -3.15 -7.62
N GLY A 258 -26.12 -2.87 -7.26
CA GLY A 258 -24.94 -3.48 -7.87
C GLY A 258 -24.89 -4.98 -7.63
N GLU A 259 -25.01 -5.40 -6.36
CA GLU A 259 -25.08 -6.81 -5.98
C GLU A 259 -26.16 -7.58 -6.73
N ARG A 260 -27.39 -7.06 -6.82
CA ARG A 260 -28.49 -7.72 -7.56
C ARG A 260 -28.20 -7.83 -9.05
N PHE A 261 -27.65 -6.77 -9.65
CA PHE A 261 -27.24 -6.78 -11.06
C PHE A 261 -26.17 -7.86 -11.32
N LEU A 262 -25.13 -7.91 -10.48
CA LEU A 262 -24.04 -8.88 -10.61
C LEU A 262 -24.49 -10.32 -10.31
N ALA A 263 -25.46 -10.52 -9.40
CA ALA A 263 -26.07 -11.83 -9.17
C ALA A 263 -26.85 -12.32 -10.39
N ALA A 264 -27.60 -11.43 -11.05
CA ALA A 264 -28.28 -11.75 -12.30
C ALA A 264 -27.26 -12.06 -13.42
N LEU A 265 -26.21 -11.25 -13.54
CA LEU A 265 -25.12 -11.48 -14.49
C LEU A 265 -24.45 -12.84 -14.29
N ARG A 266 -24.11 -13.18 -13.05
CA ARG A 266 -23.50 -14.49 -12.71
C ARG A 266 -24.40 -15.64 -13.15
N ARG A 267 -25.71 -15.57 -12.89
CA ARG A 267 -26.66 -16.62 -13.26
C ARG A 267 -26.77 -16.76 -14.78
N ASP A 268 -26.93 -15.64 -15.49
CA ASP A 268 -27.25 -15.64 -16.90
C ASP A 268 -26.01 -15.95 -17.77
N ALA A 269 -24.81 -15.59 -17.31
CA ALA A 269 -23.55 -15.93 -17.97
C ALA A 269 -23.13 -17.40 -17.73
N ALA A 270 -23.61 -18.06 -16.68
CA ALA A 270 -23.07 -19.35 -16.22
C ALA A 270 -23.00 -20.44 -17.30
N ALA A 271 -24.02 -20.53 -18.17
CA ALA A 271 -24.09 -21.52 -19.24
C ALA A 271 -23.16 -21.21 -20.43
N MET A 272 -22.71 -19.96 -20.54
CA MET A 272 -21.85 -19.48 -21.64
C MET A 272 -20.37 -19.51 -21.28
N LEU A 273 -20.03 -19.73 -20.00
CA LEU A 273 -18.66 -19.72 -19.53
C LEU A 273 -17.90 -20.97 -19.99
N PRO A 274 -16.64 -20.82 -20.42
CA PRO A 274 -15.79 -21.97 -20.73
C PRO A 274 -15.56 -22.88 -19.53
N GLN A 275 -15.29 -24.16 -19.81
CA GLN A 275 -14.97 -25.13 -18.78
C GLN A 275 -13.70 -24.75 -17.99
N GLY A 276 -13.81 -24.79 -16.67
CA GLY A 276 -12.73 -24.44 -15.74
C GLY A 276 -12.71 -22.97 -15.33
N THR A 277 -13.56 -22.12 -15.91
CA THR A 277 -13.76 -20.75 -15.43
C THR A 277 -14.60 -20.73 -14.16
N GLN A 278 -14.23 -19.89 -13.19
CA GLN A 278 -14.92 -19.74 -11.92
C GLN A 278 -15.39 -18.31 -11.72
N LEU A 279 -16.63 -18.14 -11.26
CA LEU A 279 -17.16 -16.86 -10.81
C LEU A 279 -17.17 -16.79 -9.28
N VAL A 280 -16.53 -15.77 -8.73
CA VAL A 280 -16.46 -15.50 -7.29
C VAL A 280 -17.17 -14.18 -6.99
N GLY A 281 -18.21 -14.26 -6.15
CA GLY A 281 -19.07 -13.14 -5.81
C GLY A 281 -20.52 -13.27 -6.29
N PRO A 282 -21.31 -12.19 -6.26
CA PRO A 282 -20.90 -10.82 -5.98
C PRO A 282 -20.31 -10.62 -4.58
N LEU A 283 -19.32 -9.74 -4.48
CA LEU A 283 -18.65 -9.34 -3.24
C LEU A 283 -18.66 -7.80 -3.16
N PRO A 284 -18.71 -7.21 -1.96
CA PRO A 284 -18.39 -5.79 -1.83
C PRO A 284 -16.93 -5.55 -2.26
N SER A 285 -16.65 -4.44 -2.95
CA SER A 285 -15.25 -4.01 -3.17
C SER A 285 -14.57 -3.66 -1.84
N ALA A 286 -13.23 -3.63 -1.78
CA ALA A 286 -12.49 -3.30 -0.55
C ALA A 286 -12.87 -1.94 0.06
N LEU A 287 -13.35 -1.01 -0.77
CA LEU A 287 -14.04 0.20 -0.34
C LEU A 287 -15.50 0.17 -0.87
N PRO A 288 -16.45 -0.37 -0.09
CA PRO A 288 -17.82 -0.65 -0.55
C PRO A 288 -18.58 0.61 -0.97
N ARG A 289 -18.27 1.76 -0.35
CA ARG A 289 -18.79 3.07 -0.77
C ARG A 289 -17.67 4.01 -1.12
N ARG A 290 -17.71 4.59 -2.32
CA ARG A 290 -16.74 5.60 -2.77
C ARG A 290 -17.42 6.69 -3.59
N ALA A 291 -17.15 7.94 -3.24
CA ALA A 291 -17.70 9.13 -3.91
C ALA A 291 -19.24 9.10 -4.04
N GLY A 292 -19.91 8.65 -2.98
CA GLY A 292 -21.37 8.59 -2.90
C GLY A 292 -22.01 7.40 -3.62
N ARG A 293 -21.21 6.44 -4.12
CA ARG A 293 -21.69 5.26 -4.85
C ARG A 293 -21.29 3.98 -4.12
N TYR A 294 -22.20 3.02 -4.10
CA TYR A 294 -21.99 1.65 -3.64
C TYR A 294 -21.35 0.84 -4.76
N ARG A 295 -20.35 0.03 -4.40
CA ARG A 295 -19.48 -0.70 -5.31
C ARG A 295 -19.45 -2.17 -4.95
N ASP A 296 -19.99 -2.95 -5.87
CA ASP A 296 -20.01 -4.40 -5.80
C ASP A 296 -19.17 -4.95 -6.96
N GLN A 297 -18.61 -6.14 -6.79
CA GLN A 297 -17.75 -6.75 -7.80
C GLN A 297 -17.96 -8.25 -7.93
N LEU A 298 -17.73 -8.76 -9.13
CA LEU A 298 -17.76 -10.16 -9.49
C LEU A 298 -16.43 -10.50 -10.16
N LEU A 299 -15.68 -11.42 -9.56
CA LEU A 299 -14.41 -11.91 -10.09
C LEU A 299 -14.67 -13.13 -10.98
N CYS A 300 -13.99 -13.16 -12.13
CA CYS A 300 -13.99 -14.27 -13.05
C CYS A 300 -12.55 -14.77 -13.21
N LEU A 301 -12.28 -15.96 -12.71
CA LEU A 301 -10.98 -16.62 -12.78
C LEU A 301 -11.00 -17.63 -13.91
N SER A 302 -10.08 -17.48 -14.86
CA SER A 302 -9.91 -18.43 -15.95
C SER A 302 -8.51 -19.04 -15.93
N PRO A 303 -8.39 -20.36 -16.17
CA PRO A 303 -7.12 -21.09 -16.07
C PRO A 303 -6.12 -20.73 -17.17
N ASP A 304 -6.58 -20.16 -18.28
CA ASP A 304 -5.72 -19.60 -19.33
C ASP A 304 -6.38 -18.40 -20.03
N ARG A 305 -5.59 -17.70 -20.85
CA ARG A 305 -6.02 -16.49 -21.57
C ARG A 305 -7.05 -16.75 -22.66
N ALA A 306 -7.04 -17.91 -23.32
CA ALA A 306 -8.00 -18.20 -24.38
C ALA A 306 -9.40 -18.37 -23.78
N ARG A 307 -9.51 -19.15 -22.70
CA ARG A 307 -10.75 -19.28 -21.93
C ARG A 307 -11.12 -17.97 -21.25
N GLY A 308 -10.17 -17.21 -20.74
CA GLY A 308 -10.43 -15.89 -20.16
C GLY A 308 -11.06 -14.91 -21.15
N ALA A 309 -10.58 -14.87 -22.40
CA ALA A 309 -11.15 -14.02 -23.44
C ALA A 309 -12.58 -14.42 -23.80
N LEU A 310 -12.86 -15.73 -23.91
CA LEU A 310 -14.21 -16.24 -24.13
C LEU A 310 -15.14 -15.93 -22.95
N ALA A 311 -14.65 -16.11 -21.72
CA ALA A 311 -15.40 -15.78 -20.50
C ALA A 311 -15.73 -14.28 -20.42
N ALA A 312 -14.78 -13.40 -20.78
CA ALA A 312 -15.02 -11.97 -20.85
C ALA A 312 -16.10 -11.63 -21.88
N GLY A 313 -16.05 -12.23 -23.08
CA GLY A 313 -17.09 -12.06 -24.10
C GLY A 313 -18.47 -12.51 -23.60
N ALA A 314 -18.53 -13.66 -22.93
CA ALA A 314 -19.77 -14.17 -22.34
C ALA A 314 -20.34 -13.22 -21.27
N LEU A 315 -19.48 -12.68 -20.40
CA LEU A 315 -19.87 -11.70 -19.37
C LEU A 315 -20.36 -10.39 -19.99
N VAL A 316 -19.73 -9.90 -21.06
CA VAL A 316 -20.19 -8.72 -21.77
C VAL A 316 -21.56 -8.96 -22.39
N GLN A 317 -21.72 -10.07 -23.15
CA GLN A 317 -22.98 -10.41 -23.81
C GLN A 317 -24.12 -10.57 -22.80
N ALA A 318 -23.89 -11.26 -21.68
CA ALA A 318 -24.90 -11.40 -20.63
C ALA A 318 -25.20 -10.05 -19.95
N GLY A 319 -24.18 -9.23 -19.70
CA GLY A 319 -24.33 -7.91 -19.07
C GLY A 319 -25.11 -6.91 -19.93
N GLU A 320 -24.90 -6.92 -21.25
CA GLU A 320 -25.63 -6.08 -22.20
C GLU A 320 -27.09 -6.51 -22.38
N ALA A 321 -27.37 -7.82 -22.26
CA ALA A 321 -28.74 -8.34 -22.30
C ALA A 321 -29.56 -8.00 -21.05
N LEU A 322 -28.89 -7.70 -19.93
CA LEU A 322 -29.55 -7.35 -18.67
C LEU A 322 -30.07 -5.92 -18.67
N ARG A 323 -31.32 -5.75 -18.20
CA ARG A 323 -31.84 -4.42 -17.88
C ARG A 323 -31.11 -3.86 -16.66
N SER A 324 -30.28 -2.85 -16.89
CA SER A 324 -29.60 -2.11 -15.83
C SER A 324 -30.49 -0.97 -15.30
N PRO A 325 -30.52 -0.73 -13.97
CA PRO A 325 -31.11 0.49 -13.42
C PRO A 325 -30.47 1.73 -14.06
N ARG A 326 -31.26 2.77 -14.34
CA ARG A 326 -30.83 3.96 -15.10
C ARG A 326 -29.59 4.68 -14.53
N ALA A 327 -29.34 4.56 -13.23
CA ALA A 327 -28.23 5.20 -12.53
C ALA A 327 -27.11 4.22 -12.15
N LEU A 328 -27.21 2.94 -12.50
CA LEU A 328 -26.16 1.94 -12.28
C LEU A 328 -25.21 1.94 -13.48
N ASN A 329 -23.91 2.02 -13.19
CA ASN A 329 -22.86 1.84 -14.20
C ASN A 329 -22.14 0.54 -13.89
N TRP A 330 -21.83 -0.25 -14.90
CA TRP A 330 -20.98 -1.42 -14.74
C TRP A 330 -19.85 -1.39 -15.76
N PHE A 331 -18.75 -2.04 -15.43
CA PHE A 331 -17.58 -2.16 -16.29
C PHE A 331 -16.88 -3.49 -16.05
N LEU A 332 -16.19 -3.97 -17.09
CA LEU A 332 -15.37 -5.17 -17.04
C LEU A 332 -13.92 -4.78 -17.25
N GLU A 333 -13.06 -5.16 -16.30
CA GLU A 333 -11.62 -4.95 -16.34
C GLU A 333 -10.91 -6.29 -16.53
N ILE A 334 -10.06 -6.39 -17.57
CA ILE A 334 -9.24 -7.58 -17.84
C ILE A 334 -7.88 -7.41 -17.17
N ASP A 335 -7.45 -8.44 -16.46
CA ASP A 335 -6.20 -8.52 -15.72
C ASP A 335 -5.96 -7.29 -14.83
N PRO A 336 -6.89 -6.99 -13.90
CA PRO A 336 -6.79 -5.82 -13.06
C PRO A 336 -5.50 -5.86 -12.22
N LEU A 337 -4.86 -4.69 -12.10
CA LEU A 337 -3.65 -4.51 -11.28
C LEU A 337 -3.93 -4.64 -9.78
N ASP A 338 -5.18 -4.45 -9.37
CA ASP A 338 -5.65 -4.67 -8.00
C ASP A 338 -6.98 -5.43 -8.04
N THR A 339 -7.09 -6.48 -7.23
CA THR A 339 -8.26 -7.38 -7.24
C THR A 339 -9.17 -7.17 -6.03
N LEU A 340 -8.79 -6.28 -5.10
CA LEU A 340 -9.54 -5.92 -3.90
C LEU A 340 -9.95 -4.45 -3.90
#